data_AF-A0A1V4U4P7-F1
#
_entry.id   AF-A0A1V4U4P7-F1
#
_cell.length_a   1.000
_cell.length_b   1.000
_cell.length_c   1.000
_cell.angle_alpha   90.00
_cell.angle_beta   90.00
_cell.angle_gamma   90.00
#
_symmetry.space_group_name_H-M   'P 1'
#
loop_
_entity.id
_entity.type
_entity.pdbx_description
1 polymer ?
#
loop_
_entity_poly.entity_id
_entity_poly.type
_entity_poly.pdbx_seq_one_letter_code
_entity_poly.pdbx_strand_id
1 'polypeptide(L)'
;MDGREPLPGGERLKHFLELLADEDPSNRWKAIEILAREKDVSAVDPLINTLLDPDWRVRQKAAWALGRLGDPKALLPLRRALRGESEGVKEMILEAISEITRRSSE
;
A
#
# COMPACT_ATOMS: atom_id res chain seq x y z
N MET A 1 -19.50 7.65 -24.54
CA MET A 1 -18.62 6.54 -24.95
C MET A 1 -17.27 6.79 -24.30
N ASP A 2 -16.90 6.03 -23.28
CA ASP A 2 -15.48 5.80 -23.02
C ASP A 2 -15.35 4.30 -22.76
N GLY A 3 -15.28 3.57 -23.86
CA GLY A 3 -15.21 2.11 -23.92
C GLY A 3 -13.80 1.63 -23.63
N ARG A 4 -13.28 1.93 -22.45
CA ARG A 4 -12.06 1.28 -21.97
C ARG A 4 -12.47 -0.09 -21.44
N GLU A 5 -12.25 -1.11 -22.26
CA GLU A 5 -12.27 -2.48 -21.79
C GLU A 5 -11.40 -2.59 -20.53
N PRO A 6 -11.85 -3.30 -19.49
CA PRO A 6 -11.04 -3.49 -18.30
C PRO A 6 -9.75 -4.20 -18.73
N LEU A 7 -8.62 -3.49 -18.60
CA LEU A 7 -7.30 -4.00 -18.97
C LEU A 7 -7.09 -5.42 -18.39
N PRO A 8 -6.38 -6.33 -19.07
CA PRO A 8 -6.04 -7.64 -18.50
C PRO A 8 -5.39 -7.51 -17.11
N GLY A 9 -5.57 -8.50 -16.22
CA GLY A 9 -5.11 -8.41 -14.82
C GLY A 9 -3.65 -7.98 -14.65
N GLY A 10 -2.74 -8.46 -15.49
CA GLY A 10 -1.32 -8.07 -15.47
C GLY A 10 -1.04 -6.65 -15.97
N GLU A 11 -1.87 -6.11 -16.87
CA GLU A 11 -1.76 -4.72 -17.34
C GLU A 11 -2.38 -3.74 -16.34
N ARG A 12 -3.45 -4.16 -15.63
CA ARG A 12 -4.03 -3.39 -14.53
C ARG A 12 -3.03 -3.17 -13.42
N LEU A 13 -2.33 -4.23 -12.99
CA LEU A 13 -1.30 -4.13 -11.97
C LEU A 13 -0.24 -3.09 -12.37
N LYS A 14 0.33 -3.20 -13.58
CA LYS A 14 1.32 -2.24 -14.08
C LYS A 14 0.81 -0.81 -14.08
N HIS A 15 -0.41 -0.60 -14.56
CA HIS A 15 -1.02 0.73 -14.58
C HIS A 15 -1.15 1.33 -13.16
N PHE A 16 -1.59 0.55 -12.17
CA PHE A 16 -1.68 1.06 -10.80
C PHE A 16 -0.30 1.25 -10.15
N LEU A 17 0.70 0.46 -10.52
CA LEU A 17 2.07 0.69 -10.07
C LEU A 17 2.63 2.02 -10.59
N GLU A 18 2.34 2.39 -11.84
CA GLU A 18 2.71 3.70 -12.39
C GLU A 18 2.02 4.85 -11.64
N LEU A 19 0.74 4.67 -11.29
CA LEU A 19 -0.02 5.67 -10.53
C LEU A 19 0.48 5.89 -9.09
N LEU A 20 1.32 5.01 -8.54
CA LEU A 20 2.00 5.27 -7.26
C LEU A 20 2.99 6.43 -7.33
N ALA A 21 3.41 6.85 -8.54
CA ALA A 21 4.31 7.98 -8.75
C ALA A 21 3.60 9.23 -9.30
N ASP A 22 2.25 9.22 -9.35
CA ASP A 22 1.46 10.34 -9.88
C ASP A 22 1.66 11.62 -9.04
N GLU A 23 1.65 12.78 -9.69
CA GLU A 23 1.82 14.07 -9.01
C GLU A 23 0.68 14.35 -8.03
N ASP A 24 -0.55 13.95 -8.37
CA ASP A 24 -1.71 14.11 -7.49
C ASP A 24 -1.71 13.00 -6.42
N PRO A 25 -1.57 13.34 -5.12
CA PRO A 25 -1.68 12.36 -4.04
C PRO A 25 -3.00 11.58 -4.09
N SER A 26 -4.05 12.16 -4.68
CA SER A 26 -5.34 11.53 -4.87
C SER A 26 -5.29 10.29 -5.75
N ASN A 27 -4.47 10.33 -6.79
CA ASN A 27 -4.27 9.21 -7.69
C ASN A 27 -3.41 8.14 -7.03
N ARG A 28 -2.37 8.54 -6.29
CA ARG A 28 -1.51 7.63 -5.53
C ARG A 28 -2.30 6.79 -4.52
N TRP A 29 -3.13 7.39 -3.66
CA TRP A 29 -3.87 6.61 -2.67
C TRP A 29 -4.96 5.72 -3.29
N LYS A 30 -5.57 6.12 -4.41
CA LYS A 30 -6.50 5.26 -5.17
C LYS A 30 -5.79 4.04 -5.74
N ALA A 31 -4.58 4.21 -6.28
CA ALA A 31 -3.77 3.11 -6.78
C ALA A 31 -3.46 2.11 -5.66
N ILE A 32 -3.04 2.59 -4.48
CA ILE A 32 -2.80 1.74 -3.29
C ILE A 32 -4.04 0.91 -2.94
N GLU A 33 -5.24 1.53 -2.96
CA GLU A 33 -6.47 0.82 -2.64
C GLU A 33 -6.75 -0.34 -3.60
N ILE A 34 -6.55 -0.10 -4.90
CA ILE A 34 -6.79 -1.11 -5.91
C ILE A 34 -5.75 -2.24 -5.79
N LEU A 35 -4.47 -1.91 -5.62
CA LEU A 35 -3.40 -2.89 -5.41
C LEU A 35 -3.68 -3.80 -4.19
N ALA A 36 -4.16 -3.25 -3.08
CA ALA A 36 -4.55 -4.03 -1.91
C ALA A 36 -5.77 -4.94 -2.15
N ARG A 37 -6.71 -4.52 -3.01
CA ARG A 37 -7.91 -5.29 -3.35
C ARG A 37 -7.60 -6.48 -4.27
N GLU A 38 -6.66 -6.32 -5.19
CA GLU A 38 -6.20 -7.40 -6.06
C GLU A 38 -5.45 -8.50 -5.28
N LYS A 39 -4.98 -8.19 -4.05
CA LYS A 39 -4.22 -9.11 -3.18
C LYS A 39 -2.97 -9.71 -3.85
N ASP A 40 -2.40 -8.98 -4.81
CA ASP A 40 -1.20 -9.40 -5.51
C ASP A 40 0.04 -9.04 -4.66
N VAL A 41 0.79 -10.06 -4.25
CA VAL A 41 2.01 -9.90 -3.45
C VAL A 41 3.13 -9.17 -4.19
N SER A 42 3.08 -9.08 -5.52
CA SER A 42 4.02 -8.26 -6.30
C SER A 42 3.90 -6.76 -6.00
N ALA A 43 2.79 -6.31 -5.42
CA ALA A 43 2.59 -4.93 -4.98
C ALA A 43 3.28 -4.62 -3.64
N VAL A 44 3.77 -5.62 -2.89
CA VAL A 44 4.38 -5.41 -1.56
C VAL A 44 5.58 -4.47 -1.63
N ASP A 45 6.52 -4.71 -2.55
CA ASP A 45 7.74 -3.89 -2.67
C ASP A 45 7.44 -2.43 -3.09
N PRO A 46 6.60 -2.18 -4.12
CA PRO A 46 6.11 -0.84 -4.43
C PRO A 46 5.45 -0.15 -3.24
N LEU A 47 4.56 -0.84 -2.51
CA LEU A 47 3.86 -0.28 -1.36
C LEU A 47 4.79 0.02 -0.17
N ILE A 48 5.85 -0.77 0.01
CA ILE A 48 6.92 -0.48 0.99
C ILE A 48 7.58 0.87 0.67
N ASN A 49 7.87 1.15 -0.61
CA ASN A 49 8.45 2.44 -1.00
C ASN A 49 7.48 3.60 -0.74
N THR A 50 6.17 3.36 -0.90
CA THR A 50 5.12 4.37 -0.65
C THR A 50 4.98 4.74 0.83
N LEU A 51 5.58 4.00 1.77
CA LEU A 51 5.72 4.45 3.17
C LEU A 51 6.59 5.70 3.32
N LEU A 52 7.33 6.11 2.28
CA LEU A 52 8.15 7.32 2.26
C LEU A 52 7.50 8.48 1.50
N ASP A 53 6.23 8.36 1.12
CA ASP A 53 5.52 9.38 0.34
C ASP A 53 5.47 10.73 1.09
N PRO A 54 5.63 11.88 0.41
CA PRO A 54 5.52 13.19 1.06
C PRO A 54 4.15 13.44 1.71
N ASP A 55 3.06 12.88 1.17
CA ASP A 55 1.71 13.04 1.72
C ASP A 55 1.42 11.97 2.79
N TRP A 56 1.09 12.42 4.00
CA TRP A 56 0.81 11.54 5.14
C TRP A 56 -0.40 10.62 4.93
N ARG A 57 -1.39 11.03 4.12
CA ARG A 57 -2.57 10.22 3.79
C ARG A 57 -2.17 9.05 2.91
N VAL A 58 -1.24 9.28 1.99
CA VAL A 58 -0.69 8.25 1.10
C VAL A 58 0.11 7.24 1.92
N ARG A 59 0.95 7.71 2.86
CA ARG A 59 1.68 6.83 3.80
C ARG A 59 0.75 6.00 4.68
N GLN A 60 -0.30 6.61 5.24
CA GLN A 60 -1.32 5.90 6.02
C GLN A 60 -1.98 4.79 5.20
N LYS A 61 -2.38 5.09 3.95
CA LYS A 61 -3.01 4.12 3.06
C LYS A 61 -2.05 3.00 2.66
N ALA A 62 -0.77 3.29 2.45
CA ALA A 62 0.26 2.29 2.18
C ALA A 62 0.41 1.31 3.35
N ALA A 63 0.44 1.81 4.59
CA ALA A 63 0.49 0.97 5.78
C ALA A 63 -0.72 0.03 5.86
N TRP A 64 -1.93 0.56 5.68
CA TRP A 64 -3.15 -0.24 5.61
C TRP A 64 -3.07 -1.33 4.53
N ALA A 65 -2.62 -0.99 3.32
CA ALA A 65 -2.51 -1.93 2.21
C ALA A 65 -1.54 -3.08 2.50
N LEU A 66 -0.38 -2.78 3.10
CA LEU A 66 0.60 -3.78 3.51
C LEU A 66 0.04 -4.74 4.58
N GLY A 67 -0.74 -4.22 5.54
CA GLY A 67 -1.46 -5.04 6.52
C GLY A 67 -2.40 -6.05 5.86
N ARG A 68 -3.17 -5.57 4.87
CA ARG A 68 -4.12 -6.40 4.10
C ARG A 68 -3.45 -7.46 3.24
N LEU A 69 -2.30 -7.15 2.64
CA LEU A 69 -1.52 -8.12 1.86
C LEU A 69 -0.88 -9.18 2.77
N GLY A 70 -0.53 -8.82 4.00
CA GLY A 70 -0.09 -9.79 5.00
C GLY A 70 1.32 -10.35 4.80
N ASP A 71 2.11 -9.79 3.88
CA ASP A 71 3.46 -10.27 3.61
C ASP A 71 4.44 -9.86 4.74
N PRO A 72 5.11 -10.83 5.41
CA PRO A 72 6.07 -10.56 6.48
C PRO A 72 7.22 -9.62 6.09
N LYS A 73 7.55 -9.52 4.79
CA LYS A 73 8.58 -8.60 4.28
C LYS A 73 8.30 -7.14 4.64
N ALA A 74 7.02 -6.77 4.82
CA ALA A 74 6.61 -5.42 5.18
C ALA A 74 6.87 -5.06 6.67
N LEU A 75 7.10 -6.03 7.55
CA LEU A 75 7.22 -5.78 8.99
C LEU A 75 8.36 -4.84 9.36
N LEU A 76 9.56 -5.05 8.79
CA LEU A 76 10.72 -4.22 9.09
C LEU A 76 10.56 -2.78 8.55
N PRO A 77 10.13 -2.56 7.30
CA PRO A 77 9.78 -1.23 6.81
C PRO A 77 8.71 -0.52 7.65
N LEU A 78 7.62 -1.20 8.00
CA LEU A 78 6.55 -0.63 8.84
C LEU A 78 7.09 -0.18 10.21
N ARG A 79 7.91 -1.00 10.87
CA ARG A 79 8.56 -0.62 12.14
C ARG A 79 9.47 0.60 12.02
N ARG A 80 10.14 0.77 10.88
CA ARG A 80 10.96 1.96 10.62
C ARG A 80 10.11 3.19 10.39
N ALA A 81 8.99 3.04 9.67
CA ALA A 81 8.06 4.12 9.37
C ALA A 81 7.41 4.72 10.63
N LEU A 82 7.29 3.98 11.75
CA LEU A 82 6.81 4.54 13.01
C LEU A 82 7.59 5.79 13.49
N ARG A 83 8.86 5.91 13.11
CA ARG A 83 9.71 7.03 13.53
C ARG A 83 9.41 8.26 12.68
N GLY A 84 8.91 9.31 13.30
CA GLY A 84 8.69 10.61 12.65
C GLY A 84 7.28 10.81 12.08
N GLU A 85 6.37 9.85 12.28
CA GLU A 85 4.99 9.96 11.81
C GLU A 85 4.05 10.66 12.80
N SER A 86 2.91 11.12 12.29
CA SER A 86 1.80 11.59 13.11
C SER A 86 1.06 10.42 13.74
N GLU A 87 0.34 10.67 14.83
CA GLU A 87 -0.29 9.62 15.64
C GLU A 87 -1.28 8.77 14.83
N GLY A 88 -2.11 9.39 13.99
CA GLY A 88 -3.05 8.66 13.14
C GLY A 88 -2.39 7.78 12.06
N VAL A 89 -1.14 8.07 11.66
CA VAL A 89 -0.39 7.19 10.76
C VAL A 89 0.27 6.07 11.54
N LYS A 90 0.78 6.34 12.76
CA LYS A 90 1.33 5.31 13.64
C LYS A 90 0.31 4.25 14.02
N GLU A 91 -0.92 4.66 14.39
CA GLU A 91 -2.01 3.73 14.71
C GLU A 91 -2.23 2.73 13.56
N MET A 92 -2.31 3.24 12.33
CA MET A 92 -2.48 2.41 11.13
C MET A 92 -1.28 1.48 10.88
N ILE A 93 -0.05 1.96 11.10
CA ILE A 93 1.16 1.13 10.98
C ILE A 93 1.16 0.00 12.02
N LEU A 94 0.77 0.28 13.26
CA LEU A 94 0.70 -0.73 14.32
C LEU A 94 -0.39 -1.77 14.05
N GLU A 95 -1.54 -1.34 13.52
CA GLU A 95 -2.61 -2.22 13.07
C GLU A 95 -2.10 -3.16 11.96
N ALA A 96 -1.46 -2.60 10.92
CA ALA A 96 -0.88 -3.38 9.83
C ALA A 96 0.15 -4.42 10.30
N ILE A 97 1.05 -4.05 11.21
CA ILE A 97 2.01 -4.99 11.83
C ILE A 97 1.28 -6.12 12.54
N SER A 98 0.21 -5.80 13.28
CA SER A 98 -0.58 -6.79 14.01
C SER A 98 -1.32 -7.74 13.06
N GLU A 99 -1.87 -7.23 11.96
CA GLU A 99 -2.49 -8.03 10.91
C GLU A 99 -1.52 -9.01 10.26
N ILE A 100 -0.34 -8.52 9.85
CA ILE A 100 0.69 -9.37 9.23
C ILE A 100 1.14 -10.45 10.22
N THR A 101 1.40 -10.08 11.47
CA THR A 101 1.87 -11.03 12.49
C THR A 101 0.85 -12.15 12.74
N ARG A 102 -0.44 -11.79 12.84
CA ARG A 102 -1.52 -12.77 13.04
C ARG A 102 -1.63 -13.75 11.87
N ARG A 103 -1.57 -13.24 10.64
CA ARG A 103 -1.59 -14.06 9.41
C ARG A 103 -0.36 -14.94 9.24
N SER A 104 0.78 -14.55 9.82
CA SER A 104 2.02 -15.33 9.78
C SER A 104 2.03 -16.47 10.81
N SER A 105 1.13 -16.43 11.80
CA SER A 105 1.02 -17.41 12.89
C SER A 105 -0.10 -18.43 12.72
N GLU A 106 -0.87 -18.33 11.63
CA GLU A 106 -1.95 -19.26 11.22
C GLU A 106 -1.43 -20.20 10.12
#